data_AF-A0A0D1BR03-F1
#
_entry.id   AF-A0A0D1BR03-F1
#
_cell.length_a   1.000
_cell.length_b   1.000
_cell.length_c   1.000
_cell.angle_alpha   90.00
_cell.angle_beta   90.00
_cell.angle_gamma   90.00
#
_symmetry.space_group_name_H-M   'P 1'
#
loop_
_entity.id
_entity.type
_entity.pdbx_description
1 polymer ?
#
loop_
_entity_poly.entity_id
_entity_poly.type
_entity_poly.pdbx_seq_one_letter_code
_entity_poly.pdbx_strand_id
1 'polypeptide(L)'
;MPKKVIELRHKVCDYTCMWNGIEDLYQTRLGEDIPDYFFFCLSGIGEFIYLKFSNGNMRRMASWNDGRTKKMYASINDIVGFKYKHIEGRKFDYIIKRAKKQIDNERPVVLGCLDMYYLSYYPKFYYKEHIPIHYILMVGYDDEEQCAYIYDCGIEEIQKIKYETLKKALNIEKTSLSDKNSMCLIEFDDEIKSIREIAIKGFYEKANQMLNPKVGFCGIPGMRKLSKEILNWKEELTVLEYETALRNIVMCTGTVPIIPNRLLMIEEKDEIEHQAARKEYGALLIELAEKYGFQEWKEAGNLFSKSGIIIQEMTDLIVKYLLKESKELNGLPNMINQIADLEEKAYQNILEGIKYEA
;
A
#
# COMPACT_ATOMS: atom_id res chain seq x y z
N MET A 1 1.37 29.92 -18.58
CA MET A 1 0.94 29.54 -19.95
C MET A 1 -0.52 29.09 -19.84
N PRO A 2 -1.38 29.22 -20.87
CA PRO A 2 -2.77 28.80 -20.74
C PRO A 2 -2.92 27.26 -20.64
N LYS A 3 -1.91 26.53 -21.13
CA LYS A 3 -1.85 25.08 -21.12
C LYS A 3 -0.40 24.62 -20.96
N LYS A 4 -0.19 23.51 -20.25
CA LYS A 4 1.09 22.81 -20.17
C LYS A 4 0.87 21.35 -19.82
N VAL A 5 1.60 20.45 -20.46
CA VAL A 5 1.60 19.01 -20.16
C VAL A 5 3.04 18.52 -20.19
N ILE A 6 3.43 17.80 -19.15
CA ILE A 6 4.75 17.18 -19.02
C ILE A 6 4.63 15.74 -19.52
N GLU A 7 5.47 15.37 -20.47
CA GLU A 7 5.59 13.99 -20.93
C GLU A 7 6.57 13.23 -20.02
N LEU A 8 6.19 12.03 -19.61
CA LEU A 8 7.00 11.16 -18.77
C LEU A 8 6.65 9.69 -19.02
N ARG A 9 7.50 8.78 -18.54
CA ARG A 9 7.21 7.34 -18.56
C ARG A 9 6.15 7.04 -17.51
N HIS A 10 5.03 6.47 -17.94
CA HIS A 10 3.97 6.01 -17.05
C HIS A 10 3.91 4.48 -17.05
N LYS A 11 3.80 3.87 -15.87
CA LYS A 11 3.52 2.45 -15.74
C LYS A 11 2.13 2.19 -15.17
N VAL A 12 1.44 1.19 -15.71
CA VAL A 12 0.18 0.68 -15.17
C VAL A 12 0.49 -0.41 -14.18
N CYS A 13 0.21 -0.15 -12.91
CA CYS A 13 0.40 -1.08 -11.81
C CYS A 13 -0.75 -0.87 -10.81
N ASP A 14 -1.82 -1.65 -10.96
CA ASP A 14 -3.01 -1.53 -10.13
C ASP A 14 -2.70 -1.60 -8.63
N TYR A 15 -3.54 -0.95 -7.82
CA TYR A 15 -3.43 -0.91 -6.35
C TYR A 15 -2.16 -0.24 -5.78
N THR A 16 -1.28 0.31 -6.62
CA THR A 16 -0.06 1.00 -6.18
C THR A 16 -0.17 2.53 -6.18
N CYS A 17 -1.39 3.09 -6.22
CA CYS A 17 -1.62 4.54 -6.38
C CYS A 17 -0.79 5.43 -5.45
N MET A 18 -0.52 4.97 -4.22
CA MET A 18 0.33 5.66 -3.23
C MET A 18 1.78 5.87 -3.68
N TRP A 19 2.29 5.05 -4.60
CA TRP A 19 3.66 5.05 -5.09
C TRP A 19 3.79 5.25 -6.59
N ASN A 20 2.80 4.85 -7.38
CA ASN A 20 2.84 4.84 -8.85
C ASN A 20 3.34 6.15 -9.45
N GLY A 21 2.76 7.29 -9.05
CA GLY A 21 3.20 8.59 -9.54
C GLY A 21 4.63 8.96 -9.14
N ILE A 22 5.16 8.45 -8.02
CA ILE A 22 6.55 8.66 -7.61
C ILE A 22 7.48 7.74 -8.41
N GLU A 23 7.07 6.49 -8.65
CA GLU A 23 7.79 5.54 -9.48
C GLU A 23 7.88 6.03 -10.93
N ASP A 24 6.82 6.62 -11.49
CA ASP A 24 6.83 7.27 -12.80
C ASP A 24 7.88 8.38 -12.91
N LEU A 25 7.97 9.23 -11.88
CA LEU A 25 8.98 10.29 -11.84
C LEU A 25 10.40 9.71 -11.71
N TYR A 26 10.55 8.67 -10.89
CA TYR A 26 11.84 8.02 -10.69
C TYR A 26 12.33 7.32 -11.96
N GLN A 27 11.48 6.49 -12.58
CA GLN A 27 11.82 5.71 -13.78
C GLN A 27 12.12 6.62 -14.98
N THR A 28 11.38 7.75 -15.09
CA THR A 28 11.65 8.77 -16.11
C THR A 28 13.04 9.36 -15.94
N ARG A 29 13.44 9.65 -14.70
CA ARG A 29 14.76 10.21 -14.42
C ARG A 29 15.89 9.19 -14.52
N LEU A 30 15.63 7.94 -14.11
CA LEU A 30 16.56 6.83 -14.22
C LEU A 30 16.77 6.39 -15.67
N GLY A 31 15.74 6.53 -16.51
CA GLY A 31 15.75 6.05 -17.90
C GLY A 31 15.53 4.54 -18.04
N GLU A 32 15.13 3.86 -16.97
CA GLU A 32 14.89 2.41 -16.88
C GLU A 32 13.54 2.18 -16.18
N ASP A 33 12.81 1.13 -16.60
CA ASP A 33 11.55 0.76 -15.99
C ASP A 33 11.77 0.10 -14.62
N ILE A 34 10.99 0.54 -13.63
CA ILE A 34 11.05 0.01 -12.27
C ILE A 34 10.09 -1.16 -12.15
N PRO A 35 10.49 -2.28 -11.52
CA PRO A 35 9.60 -3.40 -11.25
C PRO A 35 8.28 -2.99 -10.58
N ASP A 36 7.25 -3.80 -10.80
CA ASP A 36 5.96 -3.59 -10.17
C ASP A 36 6.06 -3.70 -8.64
N TYR A 37 5.24 -2.89 -7.94
CA TYR A 37 5.20 -2.82 -6.48
C TYR A 37 6.54 -2.46 -5.79
N PHE A 38 7.58 -2.01 -6.51
CA PHE A 38 8.93 -1.86 -5.96
C PHE A 38 8.99 -1.02 -4.68
N PHE A 39 8.59 0.26 -4.72
CA PHE A 39 8.62 1.12 -3.53
C PHE A 39 7.62 0.68 -2.46
N PHE A 40 6.51 0.05 -2.86
CA PHE A 40 5.52 -0.42 -1.90
C PHE A 40 6.03 -1.64 -1.10
N CYS A 41 6.70 -2.58 -1.76
CA CYS A 41 7.36 -3.72 -1.14
C CYS A 41 8.57 -3.34 -0.28
N LEU A 42 9.16 -2.16 -0.48
CA LEU A 42 10.21 -1.64 0.40
C LEU A 42 9.65 -0.94 1.66
N SER A 43 8.43 -0.40 1.60
CA SER A 43 7.93 0.53 2.64
C SER A 43 6.67 0.09 3.40
N GLY A 44 5.77 -0.66 2.76
CA GLY A 44 4.42 -0.94 3.29
C GLY A 44 4.00 -2.40 3.21
N ILE A 45 4.19 -3.07 2.07
CA ILE A 45 3.82 -4.48 1.93
C ILE A 45 4.76 -5.36 2.76
N GLY A 46 4.22 -6.36 3.45
CA GLY A 46 5.02 -7.26 4.28
C GLY A 46 5.34 -6.73 5.68
N GLU A 47 4.88 -5.53 6.03
CA GLU A 47 4.92 -5.03 7.41
C GLU A 47 3.98 -5.83 8.33
N PHE A 48 4.13 -5.72 9.64
CA PHE A 48 3.14 -6.26 10.56
C PHE A 48 2.94 -5.36 11.78
N ILE A 49 1.68 -5.17 12.16
CA ILE A 49 1.32 -4.51 13.42
C ILE A 49 0.13 -5.19 14.08
N TYR A 50 0.19 -5.31 15.41
CA TYR A 50 -0.91 -5.73 16.26
C TYR A 50 -1.18 -4.66 17.33
N LEU A 51 -2.35 -4.02 17.29
CA LEU A 51 -2.71 -2.96 18.23
C LEU A 51 -3.87 -3.36 19.13
N LYS A 52 -3.81 -2.88 20.38
CA LYS A 52 -4.87 -2.97 21.38
C LYS A 52 -5.31 -1.57 21.79
N PHE A 53 -6.62 -1.36 21.84
CA PHE A 53 -7.21 -0.09 22.25
C PHE A 53 -8.01 -0.27 23.54
N SER A 54 -7.93 0.74 24.41
CA SER A 54 -8.61 0.78 25.72
C SER A 54 -10.02 1.37 25.63
N ASN A 55 -10.36 2.03 24.52
CA ASN A 55 -11.62 2.71 24.25
C ASN A 55 -11.93 2.70 22.73
N GLY A 56 -13.18 3.02 22.38
CA GLY A 56 -13.68 2.99 20.99
C GLY A 56 -14.21 1.62 20.54
N ASN A 57 -14.86 1.61 19.37
CA ASN A 57 -15.50 0.41 18.81
C ASN A 57 -14.49 -0.64 18.34
N MET A 58 -13.30 -0.21 17.90
CA MET A 58 -12.21 -1.09 17.52
C MET A 58 -11.33 -1.39 18.74
N ARG A 59 -11.38 -2.61 19.26
CA ARG A 59 -10.61 -3.01 20.46
C ARG A 59 -9.28 -3.70 20.13
N ARG A 60 -9.22 -4.35 18.98
CA ARG A 60 -8.07 -5.12 18.48
C ARG A 60 -7.95 -4.88 17.00
N MET A 61 -6.74 -4.67 16.51
CA MET A 61 -6.46 -4.47 15.10
C MET A 61 -5.18 -5.21 14.75
N ALA A 62 -5.18 -5.97 13.66
CA ALA A 62 -3.96 -6.55 13.12
C ALA A 62 -3.93 -6.33 11.61
N SER A 63 -2.75 -5.96 11.10
CA SER A 63 -2.54 -5.74 9.67
C SER A 63 -1.20 -6.32 9.26
N TRP A 64 -1.20 -7.00 8.12
CA TRP A 64 -0.03 -7.56 7.46
C TRP A 64 0.57 -6.61 6.43
N ASN A 65 0.05 -5.38 6.33
CA ASN A 65 0.58 -4.31 5.48
C ASN A 65 0.46 -2.95 6.18
N ASP A 66 1.18 -1.95 5.71
CA ASP A 66 1.04 -0.55 6.13
C ASP A 66 0.71 0.35 4.93
N GLY A 67 -0.48 0.94 4.92
CA GLY A 67 -0.93 1.88 3.88
C GLY A 67 -0.79 3.36 4.25
N ARG A 68 -0.10 3.68 5.35
CA ARG A 68 0.03 5.08 5.79
C ARG A 68 1.11 5.79 5.00
N THR A 69 0.72 6.44 3.91
CA THR A 69 1.59 7.11 2.93
C THR A 69 2.70 7.96 3.54
N LYS A 70 2.38 8.83 4.51
CA LYS A 70 3.40 9.68 5.18
C LYS A 70 4.50 8.86 5.86
N LYS A 71 4.14 7.72 6.46
CA LYS A 71 5.09 6.80 7.12
C LYS A 71 5.85 5.99 6.08
N MET A 72 5.18 5.51 5.04
CA MET A 72 5.83 4.81 3.92
C MET A 72 6.89 5.68 3.26
N TYR A 73 6.57 6.94 2.96
CA TYR A 73 7.52 7.88 2.35
C TYR A 73 8.71 8.12 3.29
N ALA A 74 8.46 8.39 4.58
CA ALA A 74 9.52 8.58 5.57
C ALA A 74 10.45 7.36 5.73
N SER A 75 9.96 6.15 5.45
CA SER A 75 10.74 4.92 5.65
C SER A 75 11.79 4.69 4.58
N ILE A 76 11.59 5.20 3.36
CA ILE A 76 12.48 4.91 2.22
C ILE A 76 12.99 6.15 1.49
N ASN A 77 12.58 7.37 1.86
CA ASN A 77 12.98 8.59 1.14
C ASN A 77 14.51 8.76 1.08
N ASP A 78 15.23 8.52 2.18
CA ASP A 78 16.70 8.61 2.23
C ASP A 78 17.38 7.44 1.51
N ILE A 79 16.69 6.30 1.42
CA ILE A 79 17.15 5.12 0.67
C ILE A 79 17.08 5.41 -0.82
N VAL A 80 15.93 5.90 -1.30
CA VAL A 80 15.68 6.21 -2.72
C VAL A 80 16.40 7.49 -3.16
N GLY A 81 16.55 8.48 -2.28
CA GLY A 81 17.15 9.78 -2.60
C GLY A 81 16.12 10.81 -3.06
N PHE A 82 15.09 11.04 -2.23
CA PHE A 82 14.14 12.13 -2.47
C PHE A 82 13.68 12.84 -1.21
N LYS A 83 13.23 14.07 -1.40
CA LYS A 83 12.53 14.89 -0.41
C LYS A 83 11.07 15.00 -0.80
N TYR A 84 10.21 15.09 0.20
CA TYR A 84 8.79 15.21 -0.02
C TYR A 84 8.15 16.24 0.90
N LYS A 85 7.04 16.84 0.45
CA LYS A 85 6.26 17.80 1.23
C LYS A 85 4.77 17.59 1.02
N HIS A 86 4.09 17.12 2.07
CA HIS A 86 2.63 17.07 2.11
C HIS A 86 2.02 18.44 2.40
N ILE A 87 0.97 18.77 1.68
CA ILE A 87 0.15 19.97 1.85
C ILE A 87 -1.30 19.54 1.81
N GLU A 88 -2.06 19.81 2.86
CA GLU A 88 -3.44 19.34 3.03
C GLU A 88 -4.28 20.37 3.82
N GLY A 89 -5.60 20.19 3.83
CA GLY A 89 -6.52 21.04 4.59
C GLY A 89 -6.65 22.48 4.06
N ARG A 90 -6.28 22.72 2.80
CA ARG A 90 -6.33 24.04 2.15
C ARG A 90 -7.56 24.18 1.25
N LYS A 91 -7.80 25.41 0.75
CA LYS A 91 -8.81 25.66 -0.29
C LYS A 91 -8.33 25.08 -1.61
N PHE A 92 -9.24 24.53 -2.41
CA PHE A 92 -8.93 23.98 -3.74
C PHE A 92 -8.15 24.97 -4.63
N ASP A 93 -8.60 26.24 -4.71
CA ASP A 93 -7.94 27.27 -5.54
C ASP A 93 -6.47 27.49 -5.16
N TYR A 94 -6.13 27.34 -3.88
CA TYR A 94 -4.74 27.42 -3.42
C TYR A 94 -3.93 26.23 -3.92
N ILE A 95 -4.49 25.02 -3.81
CA ILE A 95 -3.81 23.78 -4.21
C ILE A 95 -3.61 23.73 -5.71
N ILE A 96 -4.64 24.02 -6.50
CA ILE A 96 -4.52 23.98 -7.96
C ILE A 96 -3.57 25.08 -8.48
N LYS A 97 -3.60 26.29 -7.90
CA LYS A 97 -2.62 27.35 -8.22
C LYS A 97 -1.18 26.90 -7.93
N ARG A 98 -0.99 26.20 -6.81
CA ARG A 98 0.33 25.69 -6.42
C ARG A 98 0.77 24.54 -7.31
N ALA A 99 -0.11 23.61 -7.64
CA ALA A 99 0.14 22.51 -8.56
C ALA A 99 0.57 23.03 -9.94
N LYS A 100 -0.19 23.96 -10.53
CA LYS A 100 0.16 24.62 -11.80
C LYS A 100 1.54 25.26 -11.76
N LYS A 101 1.89 25.95 -10.67
CA LYS A 101 3.24 26.52 -10.50
C LYS A 101 4.32 25.43 -10.50
N GLN A 102 4.07 24.24 -9.96
CA GLN A 102 5.03 23.14 -10.05
C GLN A 102 5.15 22.63 -11.49
N ILE A 103 4.03 22.43 -12.19
CA ILE A 103 4.01 22.06 -13.61
C ILE A 103 4.76 23.08 -14.49
N ASP A 104 4.57 24.38 -14.24
CA ASP A 104 5.30 25.45 -14.94
C ASP A 104 6.82 25.32 -14.78
N ASN A 105 7.30 24.66 -13.71
CA ASN A 105 8.72 24.38 -13.45
C ASN A 105 9.13 22.93 -13.79
N GLU A 106 8.39 22.21 -14.64
CA GLU A 106 8.67 20.81 -15.02
C GLU A 106 8.64 19.84 -13.84
N ARG A 107 7.79 20.12 -12.83
CA ARG A 107 7.65 19.31 -11.62
C ARG A 107 6.20 18.80 -11.49
N PRO A 108 5.89 17.57 -11.94
CA PRO A 108 4.61 16.93 -11.67
C PRO A 108 4.34 16.81 -10.17
N VAL A 109 3.06 16.68 -9.80
CA VAL A 109 2.64 16.63 -8.40
C VAL A 109 1.71 15.46 -8.13
N VAL A 110 1.92 14.76 -7.02
CA VAL A 110 1.00 13.72 -6.56
C VAL A 110 -0.18 14.42 -5.87
N LEU A 111 -1.39 14.13 -6.33
CA LEU A 111 -2.63 14.59 -5.71
C LEU A 111 -3.27 13.44 -4.94
N GLY A 112 -3.78 13.74 -3.75
CA GLY A 112 -4.57 12.81 -2.95
C GLY A 112 -4.09 12.65 -1.50
N CYS A 113 -4.82 11.92 -0.65
CA CYS A 113 -6.01 11.13 -0.98
C CYS A 113 -7.16 11.90 -1.66
N LEU A 114 -7.77 11.28 -2.67
CA LEU A 114 -8.99 11.71 -3.33
C LEU A 114 -10.01 10.56 -3.39
N ASP A 115 -11.26 10.92 -3.66
CA ASP A 115 -12.38 10.00 -3.75
C ASP A 115 -12.65 9.52 -5.18
N MET A 116 -12.53 8.20 -5.38
CA MET A 116 -12.78 7.55 -6.68
C MET A 116 -14.24 7.66 -7.13
N TYR A 117 -15.18 7.97 -6.23
CA TYR A 117 -16.60 8.18 -6.55
C TYR A 117 -16.82 9.15 -7.71
N TYR A 118 -15.95 10.15 -7.87
CA TYR A 118 -16.08 11.19 -8.90
C TYR A 118 -15.29 10.89 -10.19
N LEU A 119 -14.54 9.79 -10.26
CA LEU A 119 -13.68 9.46 -11.39
C LEU A 119 -14.41 8.62 -12.43
N SER A 120 -14.79 9.23 -13.56
CA SER A 120 -15.60 8.57 -14.59
C SER A 120 -14.90 7.43 -15.32
N TYR A 121 -13.56 7.43 -15.33
CA TYR A 121 -12.75 6.37 -15.93
C TYR A 121 -12.65 5.11 -15.05
N TYR A 122 -13.27 5.10 -13.86
CA TYR A 122 -13.53 3.89 -13.07
C TYR A 122 -15.04 3.62 -12.97
N PRO A 123 -15.68 3.02 -13.99
CA PRO A 123 -17.13 2.81 -14.04
C PRO A 123 -17.71 1.99 -12.89
N LYS A 124 -16.87 1.17 -12.23
CA LYS A 124 -17.24 0.36 -11.06
C LYS A 124 -17.63 1.23 -9.87
N PHE A 125 -16.91 2.34 -9.63
CA PHE A 125 -17.09 3.19 -8.45
C PHE A 125 -17.77 4.52 -8.76
N TYR A 126 -17.73 4.98 -10.02
CA TYR A 126 -18.27 6.26 -10.44
C TYR A 126 -19.75 6.45 -10.05
N TYR A 127 -20.02 7.41 -9.17
CA TYR A 127 -21.30 7.70 -8.53
C TYR A 127 -21.98 6.51 -7.82
N LYS A 128 -21.21 5.49 -7.44
CA LYS A 128 -21.71 4.26 -6.81
C LYS A 128 -21.14 4.05 -5.40
N GLU A 129 -19.84 4.27 -5.23
CA GLU A 129 -19.15 3.96 -3.97
C GLU A 129 -18.07 4.99 -3.64
N HIS A 130 -18.06 5.47 -2.40
CA HIS A 130 -17.06 6.41 -1.89
C HIS A 130 -15.80 5.66 -1.46
N ILE A 131 -14.68 5.96 -2.14
CA ILE A 131 -13.36 5.36 -1.88
C ILE A 131 -12.32 6.50 -1.76
N PRO A 132 -12.27 7.21 -0.62
CA PRO A 132 -11.46 8.42 -0.41
C PRO A 132 -10.00 8.13 -0.03
N ILE A 133 -9.36 7.15 -0.69
CA ILE A 133 -7.99 6.69 -0.39
C ILE A 133 -7.09 6.62 -1.63
N HIS A 134 -7.51 7.20 -2.75
CA HIS A 134 -6.79 7.10 -4.03
C HIS A 134 -5.81 8.25 -4.26
N TYR A 135 -4.82 8.04 -5.11
CA TYR A 135 -3.78 9.01 -5.45
C TYR A 135 -3.55 9.01 -6.97
N ILE A 136 -3.27 10.18 -7.53
CA ILE A 136 -3.00 10.36 -8.96
C ILE A 136 -1.80 11.29 -9.17
N LEU A 137 -1.13 11.18 -10.31
CA LEU A 137 -0.05 12.09 -10.69
C LEU A 137 -0.58 13.16 -11.63
N MET A 138 -0.63 14.42 -11.19
CA MET A 138 -0.92 15.55 -12.09
C MET A 138 0.34 15.94 -12.85
N VAL A 139 0.26 15.86 -14.18
CA VAL A 139 1.36 16.14 -15.12
C VAL A 139 1.08 17.36 -16.00
N GLY A 140 -0.15 17.89 -15.98
CA GLY A 140 -0.49 19.02 -16.83
C GLY A 140 -1.77 19.72 -16.43
N TYR A 141 -2.04 20.83 -17.11
CA TYR A 141 -3.26 21.61 -16.98
C TYR A 141 -3.61 22.32 -18.29
N ASP A 142 -4.89 22.68 -18.42
CA ASP A 142 -5.43 23.54 -19.48
C ASP A 142 -6.47 24.47 -18.85
N ASP A 143 -6.17 25.77 -18.82
CA ASP A 143 -7.01 26.80 -18.21
C ASP A 143 -8.10 27.32 -19.14
N GLU A 144 -7.98 27.13 -20.44
CA GLU A 144 -9.09 27.39 -21.37
C GLU A 144 -10.16 26.31 -21.18
N GLU A 145 -9.72 25.06 -21.07
CA GLU A 145 -10.59 23.90 -20.87
C GLU A 145 -10.96 23.64 -19.41
N GLN A 146 -10.40 24.39 -18.46
CA GLN A 146 -10.61 24.24 -17.01
C GLN A 146 -10.41 22.79 -16.53
N CYS A 147 -9.27 22.18 -16.89
CA CYS A 147 -8.97 20.78 -16.53
C CYS A 147 -7.51 20.53 -16.18
N ALA A 148 -7.27 19.45 -15.44
CA ALA A 148 -5.96 18.86 -15.20
C ALA A 148 -5.75 17.65 -16.11
N TYR A 149 -4.51 17.41 -16.49
CA TYR A 149 -4.06 16.16 -17.10
C TYR A 149 -3.34 15.32 -16.04
N ILE A 150 -3.71 14.05 -15.93
CA ILE A 150 -3.25 13.16 -14.87
C ILE A 150 -2.90 11.78 -15.42
N TYR A 151 -1.98 11.11 -14.74
CA TYR A 151 -1.80 9.67 -14.81
C TYR A 151 -2.38 9.00 -13.57
N ASP A 152 -2.90 7.80 -13.74
CA ASP A 152 -3.54 6.99 -12.71
C ASP A 152 -2.98 5.56 -12.80
N CYS A 153 -2.75 4.90 -11.67
CA CYS A 153 -2.00 3.65 -11.63
C CYS A 153 -2.66 2.50 -12.39
N GLY A 154 -3.97 2.57 -12.61
CA GLY A 154 -4.73 1.53 -13.33
C GLY A 154 -5.08 1.88 -14.78
N ILE A 155 -4.57 2.97 -15.34
CA ILE A 155 -4.96 3.45 -16.67
C ILE A 155 -3.72 3.88 -17.47
N GLU A 156 -3.47 3.24 -18.61
CA GLU A 156 -2.29 3.51 -19.44
C GLU A 156 -2.28 4.92 -20.02
N GLU A 157 -3.44 5.40 -20.49
CA GLU A 157 -3.54 6.69 -21.13
C GLU A 157 -3.67 7.83 -20.12
N ILE A 158 -3.10 8.99 -20.49
CA ILE A 158 -3.30 10.23 -19.77
C ILE A 158 -4.79 10.59 -19.72
N GLN A 159 -5.30 10.88 -18.52
CA GLN A 159 -6.69 11.26 -18.31
C GLN A 159 -6.84 12.78 -18.19
N LYS A 160 -7.96 13.31 -18.71
CA LYS A 160 -8.35 14.72 -18.59
C LYS A 160 -9.48 14.85 -17.57
N ILE A 161 -9.23 15.54 -16.45
CA ILE A 161 -10.23 15.75 -15.38
C ILE A 161 -10.57 17.23 -15.26
N LYS A 162 -11.85 17.60 -15.37
CA LYS A 162 -12.32 18.98 -15.15
C LYS A 162 -12.04 19.42 -13.70
N TYR A 163 -11.66 20.68 -13.49
CA TYR A 163 -11.36 21.21 -12.16
C TYR A 163 -12.53 21.08 -11.18
N GLU A 164 -13.77 21.18 -11.67
CA GLU A 164 -14.95 20.96 -10.82
C GLU A 164 -15.01 19.54 -10.27
N THR A 165 -14.75 18.53 -11.11
CA THR A 165 -14.68 17.12 -10.70
C THR A 165 -13.53 16.89 -9.74
N LEU A 166 -12.33 17.41 -10.07
CA LEU A 166 -11.16 17.29 -9.21
C LEU A 166 -11.38 17.95 -7.83
N LYS A 167 -12.07 19.08 -7.79
CA LYS A 167 -12.46 19.77 -6.55
C LYS A 167 -13.38 18.94 -5.67
N LYS A 168 -14.33 18.20 -6.27
CA LYS A 168 -15.21 17.27 -5.54
C LYS A 168 -14.40 16.07 -5.03
N ALA A 169 -13.61 15.43 -5.89
CA ALA A 169 -12.79 14.28 -5.55
C ALA A 169 -11.79 14.56 -4.42
N LEU A 170 -11.14 15.71 -4.43
CA LEU A 170 -10.17 16.10 -3.40
C LEU A 170 -10.81 16.58 -2.10
N ASN A 171 -12.12 16.86 -2.07
CA ASN A 171 -12.80 17.38 -0.88
C ASN A 171 -13.26 16.25 0.05
N ILE A 172 -12.33 15.37 0.43
CA ILE A 172 -12.58 14.27 1.37
C ILE A 172 -12.74 14.79 2.81
N GLU A 173 -13.39 14.00 3.65
CA GLU A 173 -13.35 14.23 5.09
C GLU A 173 -11.94 13.92 5.65
N LYS A 174 -11.60 14.58 6.76
CA LYS A 174 -10.30 14.36 7.40
C LYS A 174 -10.22 12.94 7.97
N THR A 175 -9.21 12.20 7.57
CA THR A 175 -8.93 10.84 8.03
C THR A 175 -7.58 10.77 8.76
N SER A 176 -7.20 9.57 9.21
CA SER A 176 -5.84 9.32 9.72
C SER A 176 -4.77 9.34 8.62
N LEU A 177 -5.16 9.20 7.34
CA LEU A 177 -4.26 9.17 6.19
C LEU A 177 -4.03 10.57 5.63
N SER A 178 -5.10 11.35 5.46
CA SER A 178 -5.07 12.64 4.74
C SER A 178 -6.19 13.58 5.17
N ASP A 179 -6.16 14.79 4.63
CA ASP A 179 -7.21 15.81 4.74
C ASP A 179 -7.54 16.33 3.34
N LYS A 180 -8.62 17.11 3.21
CA LYS A 180 -9.10 17.66 1.95
C LYS A 180 -8.02 18.42 1.19
N ASN A 181 -8.12 18.38 -0.14
CA ASN A 181 -7.24 19.07 -1.08
C ASN A 181 -5.77 18.79 -0.78
N SER A 182 -5.45 17.51 -0.66
CA SER A 182 -4.11 17.03 -0.37
C SER A 182 -3.26 16.92 -1.64
N MET A 183 -1.99 17.30 -1.50
CA MET A 183 -0.97 17.24 -2.53
C MET A 183 0.37 16.89 -1.89
N CYS A 184 1.16 16.05 -2.55
CA CYS A 184 2.54 15.78 -2.20
C CYS A 184 3.47 16.30 -3.30
N LEU A 185 4.45 17.11 -2.89
CA LEU A 185 5.54 17.56 -3.75
C LEU A 185 6.71 16.60 -3.57
N ILE A 186 7.33 16.17 -4.67
CA ILE A 186 8.49 15.29 -4.68
C ILE A 186 9.66 16.02 -5.35
N GLU A 187 10.84 15.92 -4.76
CA GLU A 187 12.09 16.43 -5.33
C GLU A 187 13.19 15.39 -5.10
N PHE A 188 13.65 14.76 -6.17
CA PHE A 188 14.74 13.80 -6.12
C PHE A 188 16.08 14.51 -6.00
N ASP A 189 17.03 13.88 -5.32
CA ASP A 189 18.42 14.32 -5.24
C ASP A 189 19.08 14.36 -6.62
N ASP A 190 20.21 15.06 -6.76
CA ASP A 190 20.90 15.22 -8.05
C ASP A 190 21.38 13.88 -8.61
N GLU A 191 21.91 13.03 -7.74
CA GLU A 191 22.32 11.66 -8.04
C GLU A 191 21.16 10.68 -7.82
N ILE A 192 20.88 9.86 -8.83
CA ILE A 192 19.84 8.83 -8.78
C ILE A 192 20.49 7.47 -8.61
N LYS A 193 20.05 6.72 -7.60
CA LYS A 193 20.57 5.40 -7.29
C LYS A 193 20.04 4.36 -8.27
N SER A 194 20.76 3.27 -8.47
CA SER A 194 20.22 2.15 -9.25
C SER A 194 19.10 1.44 -8.47
N ILE A 195 18.24 0.72 -9.20
CA ILE A 195 17.23 -0.18 -8.61
C ILE A 195 17.91 -1.18 -7.67
N ARG A 196 19.08 -1.71 -8.05
CA ARG A 196 19.86 -2.65 -7.24
C ARG A 196 20.28 -2.06 -5.89
N GLU A 197 20.84 -0.86 -5.88
CA GLU A 197 21.28 -0.19 -4.65
C GLU A 197 20.10 0.08 -3.70
N ILE A 198 18.98 0.56 -4.25
CA ILE A 198 17.76 0.78 -3.47
C ILE A 198 17.22 -0.54 -2.92
N ALA A 199 17.17 -1.59 -3.74
CA ALA A 199 16.67 -2.90 -3.33
C ALA A 199 17.49 -3.47 -2.18
N ILE A 200 18.83 -3.49 -2.32
CA ILE A 200 19.73 -4.01 -1.28
C ILE A 200 19.52 -3.26 0.04
N LYS A 201 19.59 -1.92 0.02
CA LYS A 201 19.46 -1.13 1.24
C LYS A 201 18.04 -1.18 1.82
N GLY A 202 17.02 -1.08 0.98
CA GLY A 202 15.62 -1.09 1.40
C GLY A 202 15.20 -2.43 2.01
N PHE A 203 15.54 -3.55 1.36
CA PHE A 203 15.23 -4.87 1.93
C PHE A 203 16.07 -5.21 3.14
N TYR A 204 17.32 -4.72 3.24
CA TYR A 204 18.11 -4.83 4.46
C TYR A 204 17.42 -4.17 5.65
N GLU A 205 16.99 -2.91 5.51
CA GLU A 205 16.31 -2.16 6.59
C GLU A 205 14.97 -2.81 6.94
N LYS A 206 14.17 -3.22 5.94
CA LYS A 206 12.90 -3.91 6.16
C LYS A 206 13.07 -5.23 6.90
N ALA A 207 14.01 -6.08 6.46
CA ALA A 207 14.24 -7.36 7.11
C ALA A 207 14.67 -7.18 8.57
N ASN A 208 15.54 -6.20 8.85
CA ASN A 208 15.92 -5.86 10.23
C ASN A 208 14.74 -5.34 11.05
N GLN A 209 13.88 -4.49 10.49
CA GLN A 209 12.69 -3.99 11.16
C GLN A 209 11.71 -5.11 11.51
N MET A 210 11.54 -6.09 10.62
CA MET A 210 10.61 -7.20 10.80
C MET A 210 11.12 -8.25 11.79
N LEU A 211 12.42 -8.57 11.75
CA LEU A 211 13.06 -9.51 12.66
C LEU A 211 13.32 -8.90 14.05
N ASN A 212 13.75 -7.63 14.10
CA ASN A 212 14.19 -6.93 15.31
C ASN A 212 13.41 -5.61 15.53
N PRO A 213 12.08 -5.63 15.62
CA PRO A 213 11.30 -4.41 15.82
C PRO A 213 11.58 -3.80 17.20
N LYS A 214 11.54 -2.46 17.27
CA LYS A 214 11.72 -1.71 18.53
C LYS A 214 10.65 -2.00 19.59
N VAL A 215 9.50 -2.55 19.18
CA VAL A 215 8.35 -2.85 20.04
C VAL A 215 7.79 -4.22 19.71
N GLY A 216 7.42 -4.99 20.73
CA GLY A 216 7.00 -6.40 20.59
C GLY A 216 5.61 -6.62 19.98
N PHE A 217 4.97 -5.57 19.46
CA PHE A 217 3.68 -5.66 18.77
C PHE A 217 3.79 -5.37 17.26
N CYS A 218 5.00 -5.16 16.76
CA CYS A 218 5.31 -5.07 15.33
C CYS A 218 6.11 -6.29 14.86
N GLY A 219 6.22 -6.48 13.55
CA GLY A 219 7.08 -7.50 12.95
C GLY A 219 6.75 -8.94 13.35
N ILE A 220 7.72 -9.84 13.19
CA ILE A 220 7.60 -11.26 13.56
C ILE A 220 7.22 -11.43 15.05
N PRO A 221 7.84 -10.71 16.02
CA PRO A 221 7.40 -10.76 17.41
C PRO A 221 5.92 -10.40 17.61
N GLY A 222 5.42 -9.41 16.87
CA GLY A 222 4.02 -9.00 16.88
C GLY A 222 3.09 -10.10 16.40
N MET A 223 3.46 -10.83 15.34
CA MET A 223 2.67 -11.95 14.82
C MET A 223 2.57 -13.06 15.86
N ARG A 224 3.69 -13.42 16.48
CA ARG A 224 3.74 -14.40 17.57
C ARG A 224 2.94 -13.95 18.79
N LYS A 225 2.92 -12.64 19.09
CA LYS A 225 2.08 -12.05 20.13
C LYS A 225 0.60 -12.21 19.81
N LEU A 226 0.18 -11.88 18.58
CA LEU A 226 -1.19 -12.06 18.11
C LEU A 226 -1.62 -13.53 18.25
N SER A 227 -0.80 -14.48 17.78
CA SER A 227 -1.08 -15.92 17.88
C SER A 227 -1.40 -16.37 19.31
N LYS A 228 -0.63 -15.89 20.30
CA LYS A 228 -0.82 -16.24 21.72
C LYS A 228 -2.11 -15.68 22.33
N GLU A 229 -2.60 -14.56 21.81
CA GLU A 229 -3.66 -13.79 22.48
C GLU A 229 -5.02 -13.88 21.76
N ILE A 230 -5.05 -14.24 20.47
CA ILE A 230 -6.26 -14.15 19.64
C ILE A 230 -7.42 -15.03 20.14
N LEU A 231 -7.14 -16.18 20.76
CA LEU A 231 -8.21 -17.03 21.32
C LEU A 231 -8.84 -16.44 22.57
N ASN A 232 -8.06 -15.73 23.40
CA ASN A 232 -8.55 -15.10 24.62
C ASN A 232 -9.45 -13.90 24.33
N TRP A 233 -9.42 -13.35 23.11
CA TRP A 233 -10.27 -12.22 22.73
C TRP A 233 -11.76 -12.49 22.94
N LYS A 234 -12.20 -13.75 22.80
CA LYS A 234 -13.61 -14.12 23.02
C LYS A 234 -14.05 -13.94 24.48
N GLU A 235 -13.10 -14.01 25.42
CA GLU A 235 -13.33 -13.80 26.86
C GLU A 235 -13.09 -12.33 27.24
N GLU A 236 -12.20 -11.63 26.54
CA GLU A 236 -11.84 -10.24 26.80
C GLU A 236 -12.77 -9.19 26.17
N LEU A 237 -13.50 -9.55 25.11
CA LEU A 237 -14.28 -8.62 24.28
C LEU A 237 -15.77 -8.98 24.29
N THR A 238 -16.62 -7.97 24.09
CA THR A 238 -18.02 -8.25 23.73
C THR A 238 -18.09 -8.93 22.36
N VAL A 239 -19.20 -9.60 22.08
CA VAL A 239 -19.43 -10.27 20.78
C VAL A 239 -19.25 -9.30 19.62
N LEU A 240 -19.78 -8.08 19.73
CA LEU A 240 -19.67 -7.05 18.69
C LEU A 240 -18.20 -6.62 18.48
N GLU A 241 -17.46 -6.37 19.55
CA GLU A 241 -16.05 -5.96 19.46
C GLU A 241 -15.18 -7.08 18.88
N TYR A 242 -15.46 -8.33 19.24
CA TYR A 242 -14.76 -9.50 18.71
C TYR A 242 -14.99 -9.67 17.21
N GLU A 243 -16.24 -9.66 16.76
CA GLU A 243 -16.57 -9.73 15.33
C GLU A 243 -16.03 -8.52 14.55
N THR A 244 -16.03 -7.33 15.15
CA THR A 244 -15.42 -6.12 14.56
C THR A 244 -13.91 -6.30 14.33
N ALA A 245 -13.20 -6.86 15.32
CA ALA A 245 -11.77 -7.15 15.19
C ALA A 245 -11.47 -8.20 14.11
N LEU A 246 -12.27 -9.27 14.04
CA LEU A 246 -12.14 -10.29 13.01
C LEU A 246 -12.41 -9.74 11.61
N ARG A 247 -13.45 -8.91 11.45
CA ARG A 247 -13.75 -8.20 10.20
C ARG A 247 -12.61 -7.29 9.78
N ASN A 248 -11.97 -6.61 10.73
CA ASN A 248 -10.79 -5.80 10.45
C ASN A 248 -9.61 -6.63 9.94
N ILE A 249 -9.34 -7.81 10.52
CA ILE A 249 -8.27 -8.69 10.04
C ILE A 249 -8.51 -9.04 8.58
N VAL A 250 -9.69 -9.60 8.24
CA VAL A 250 -9.98 -10.04 6.86
C VAL A 250 -10.05 -8.88 5.86
N MET A 251 -10.42 -7.68 6.32
CA MET A 251 -10.36 -6.48 5.49
C MET A 251 -8.93 -6.14 5.08
N CYS A 252 -7.99 -6.30 6.01
CA CYS A 252 -6.58 -5.96 5.84
C CYS A 252 -5.74 -7.08 5.20
N THR A 253 -6.36 -8.21 4.82
CA THR A 253 -5.68 -9.27 4.06
C THR A 253 -5.83 -9.10 2.55
N GLY A 254 -6.58 -8.14 2.03
CA GLY A 254 -6.51 -7.79 0.59
C GLY A 254 -5.22 -7.03 0.24
N THR A 255 -4.90 -6.91 -1.06
CA THR A 255 -3.84 -6.00 -1.55
C THR A 255 -4.19 -4.53 -1.26
N VAL A 256 -5.48 -4.20 -1.24
CA VAL A 256 -6.06 -2.99 -0.64
C VAL A 256 -7.05 -3.38 0.47
N PRO A 257 -7.40 -2.48 1.40
CA PRO A 257 -8.43 -2.75 2.38
C PRO A 257 -9.79 -3.02 1.71
N ILE A 258 -10.25 -4.27 1.74
CA ILE A 258 -11.51 -4.69 1.13
C ILE A 258 -12.09 -5.86 1.92
N ILE A 259 -13.40 -5.89 2.12
CA ILE A 259 -14.07 -7.02 2.79
C ILE A 259 -14.35 -8.12 1.75
N PRO A 260 -14.10 -9.40 2.07
CA PRO A 260 -14.49 -10.51 1.18
C PRO A 260 -15.98 -10.46 0.80
N ASN A 261 -16.31 -10.63 -0.47
CA ASN A 261 -17.65 -10.60 -1.07
C ASN A 261 -18.66 -11.45 -0.31
N ARG A 262 -18.23 -12.62 0.19
CA ARG A 262 -19.08 -13.51 0.99
C ARG A 262 -19.64 -12.86 2.24
N LEU A 263 -18.88 -11.95 2.88
CA LEU A 263 -19.36 -11.19 4.04
C LEU A 263 -20.32 -10.06 3.67
N LEU A 264 -20.40 -9.71 2.38
CA LEU A 264 -21.34 -8.75 1.79
C LEU A 264 -22.56 -9.43 1.14
N MET A 265 -22.67 -10.76 1.24
CA MET A 265 -23.71 -11.57 0.58
C MET A 265 -23.67 -11.47 -0.95
N ILE A 266 -22.48 -11.28 -1.52
CA ILE A 266 -22.23 -11.30 -2.97
C ILE A 266 -21.75 -12.71 -3.35
N GLU A 267 -22.40 -13.33 -4.34
CA GLU A 267 -22.08 -14.70 -4.78
C GLU A 267 -20.83 -14.79 -5.65
N GLU A 268 -20.44 -13.69 -6.28
CA GLU A 268 -19.25 -13.61 -7.13
C GLU A 268 -17.98 -13.81 -6.30
N LYS A 269 -16.99 -14.49 -6.91
CA LYS A 269 -15.67 -14.62 -6.31
C LYS A 269 -15.02 -13.26 -6.12
N ASP A 270 -14.22 -13.14 -5.07
CA ASP A 270 -13.39 -11.96 -4.86
C ASP A 270 -12.46 -11.75 -6.07
N GLU A 271 -12.46 -10.53 -6.61
CA GLU A 271 -11.51 -10.12 -7.65
C GLU A 271 -10.09 -10.00 -7.08
N ILE A 272 -9.98 -9.65 -5.80
CA ILE A 272 -8.71 -9.45 -5.09
C ILE A 272 -8.48 -10.66 -4.18
N GLU A 273 -7.32 -11.30 -4.35
CA GLU A 273 -6.88 -12.36 -3.44
C GLU A 273 -6.57 -11.78 -2.05
N HIS A 274 -6.99 -12.49 -1.01
CA HIS A 274 -6.77 -12.11 0.39
C HIS A 274 -5.45 -12.67 0.94
N GLN A 275 -4.36 -12.42 0.23
CA GLN A 275 -3.01 -12.89 0.58
C GLN A 275 -2.10 -11.80 1.16
N ALA A 276 -2.66 -10.65 1.52
CA ALA A 276 -1.98 -9.45 2.01
C ALA A 276 -0.81 -9.03 1.12
N ALA A 277 -1.02 -9.09 -0.21
CA ALA A 277 -0.02 -8.78 -1.23
C ALA A 277 1.29 -9.60 -1.19
N ARG A 278 1.29 -10.78 -0.56
CA ARG A 278 2.49 -11.66 -0.51
C ARG A 278 2.85 -12.24 -1.87
N LYS A 279 1.88 -12.37 -2.76
CA LYS A 279 2.09 -12.80 -4.15
C LYS A 279 2.96 -11.78 -4.90
N GLU A 280 2.60 -10.50 -4.79
CA GLU A 280 3.32 -9.38 -5.40
C GLU A 280 4.69 -9.20 -4.76
N TYR A 281 4.78 -9.28 -3.43
CA TYR A 281 6.08 -9.22 -2.74
C TYR A 281 6.98 -10.40 -3.14
N GLY A 282 6.46 -11.62 -3.15
CA GLY A 282 7.21 -12.80 -3.56
C GLY A 282 7.71 -12.71 -5.01
N ALA A 283 6.84 -12.25 -5.93
CA ALA A 283 7.17 -12.06 -7.34
C ALA A 283 8.30 -11.04 -7.53
N LEU A 284 8.24 -9.90 -6.85
CA LEU A 284 9.29 -8.87 -6.92
C LEU A 284 10.65 -9.41 -6.45
N LEU A 285 10.70 -10.15 -5.34
CA LEU A 285 11.95 -10.74 -4.85
C LEU A 285 12.53 -11.74 -5.85
N ILE A 286 11.68 -12.55 -6.49
CA ILE A 286 12.11 -13.51 -7.52
C ILE A 286 12.62 -12.78 -8.77
N GLU A 287 11.94 -11.73 -9.22
CA GLU A 287 12.37 -10.92 -10.36
C GLU A 287 13.75 -10.29 -10.11
N LEU A 288 13.93 -9.65 -8.94
CA LEU A 288 15.21 -9.06 -8.56
C LEU A 288 16.31 -10.11 -8.38
N ALA A 289 15.97 -11.29 -7.86
CA ALA A 289 16.88 -12.42 -7.78
C ALA A 289 17.37 -12.88 -9.15
N GLU A 290 16.46 -12.99 -10.12
CA GLU A 290 16.80 -13.41 -11.48
C GLU A 290 17.60 -12.33 -12.22
N LYS A 291 17.28 -11.06 -11.98
CA LYS A 291 17.98 -9.92 -12.58
C LYS A 291 19.39 -9.73 -12.04
N TYR A 292 19.61 -9.95 -10.74
CA TYR A 292 20.86 -9.61 -10.06
C TYR A 292 21.63 -10.80 -9.45
N GLY A 293 21.08 -12.01 -9.51
CA GLY A 293 21.75 -13.24 -9.05
C GLY A 293 21.55 -13.60 -7.58
N PHE A 294 20.57 -13.01 -6.87
CA PHE A 294 20.34 -13.25 -5.44
C PHE A 294 19.53 -14.53 -5.17
N GLN A 295 20.18 -15.69 -5.13
CA GLN A 295 19.48 -16.97 -4.99
C GLN A 295 18.66 -17.06 -3.69
N GLU A 296 19.16 -16.51 -2.59
CA GLU A 296 18.46 -16.46 -1.30
C GLU A 296 17.19 -15.59 -1.38
N TRP A 297 17.17 -14.55 -2.22
CA TRP A 297 15.97 -13.74 -2.45
C TRP A 297 14.92 -14.53 -3.24
N LYS A 298 15.34 -15.40 -4.17
CA LYS A 298 14.42 -16.33 -4.85
C LYS A 298 13.76 -17.27 -3.84
N GLU A 299 14.53 -17.80 -2.89
CA GLU A 299 13.99 -18.63 -1.81
C GLU A 299 13.04 -17.83 -0.90
N ALA A 300 13.41 -16.61 -0.52
CA ALA A 300 12.58 -15.71 0.28
C ALA A 300 11.25 -15.42 -0.43
N GLY A 301 11.27 -15.12 -1.73
CA GLY A 301 10.07 -14.87 -2.51
C GLY A 301 9.12 -16.07 -2.53
N ASN A 302 9.66 -17.28 -2.67
CA ASN A 302 8.87 -18.52 -2.56
C ASN A 302 8.26 -18.74 -1.16
N LEU A 303 8.95 -18.34 -0.10
CA LEU A 303 8.45 -18.42 1.27
C LEU A 303 7.31 -17.42 1.51
N PHE A 304 7.40 -16.19 0.98
CA PHE A 304 6.30 -15.23 1.02
C PHE A 304 5.08 -15.72 0.24
N SER A 305 5.25 -16.29 -0.95
CA SER A 305 4.13 -16.88 -1.70
C SER A 305 3.41 -17.97 -0.88
N LYS A 306 4.16 -18.80 -0.16
CA LYS A 306 3.58 -19.80 0.77
C LYS A 306 2.87 -19.15 1.95
N SER A 307 3.44 -18.11 2.56
CA SER A 307 2.79 -17.41 3.68
C SER A 307 1.50 -16.72 3.22
N GLY A 308 1.48 -16.17 2.01
CA GLY A 308 0.29 -15.61 1.36
C GLY A 308 -0.86 -16.59 1.25
N ILE A 309 -0.60 -17.83 0.81
CA ILE A 309 -1.62 -18.89 0.75
C ILE A 309 -2.20 -19.16 2.14
N ILE A 310 -1.38 -19.24 3.18
CA ILE A 310 -1.87 -19.46 4.56
C ILE A 310 -2.67 -18.25 5.06
N ILE A 311 -2.32 -17.02 4.66
CA ILE A 311 -3.12 -15.81 4.97
C ILE A 311 -4.50 -15.88 4.32
N GLN A 312 -4.61 -16.38 3.07
CA GLN A 312 -5.90 -16.60 2.41
C GLN A 312 -6.72 -17.66 3.17
N GLU A 313 -6.12 -18.80 3.51
CA GLU A 313 -6.80 -19.84 4.28
C GLU A 313 -7.27 -19.33 5.66
N MET A 314 -6.45 -18.49 6.31
CA MET A 314 -6.80 -17.84 7.58
C MET A 314 -7.99 -16.90 7.38
N THR A 315 -8.01 -16.13 6.30
CA THR A 315 -9.13 -15.27 5.91
C THR A 315 -10.40 -16.08 5.74
N ASP A 316 -10.34 -17.18 4.97
CA ASP A 316 -11.48 -18.05 4.70
C ASP A 316 -12.03 -18.69 5.98
N LEU A 317 -11.16 -19.08 6.92
CA LEU A 317 -11.55 -19.61 8.22
C LEU A 317 -12.31 -18.55 9.05
N ILE A 318 -11.80 -17.31 9.10
CA ILE A 318 -12.48 -16.22 9.81
C ILE A 318 -13.83 -15.90 9.14
N VAL A 319 -13.90 -15.86 7.80
CA VAL A 319 -15.14 -15.61 7.05
C VAL A 319 -16.19 -16.67 7.38
N LYS A 320 -15.84 -17.97 7.34
CA LYS A 320 -16.75 -19.07 7.72
C LYS A 320 -17.29 -18.91 9.13
N TYR A 321 -16.45 -18.49 10.08
CA TYR A 321 -16.87 -18.24 11.45
C TYR A 321 -17.83 -17.05 11.56
N LEU A 322 -17.53 -15.93 10.89
CA LEU A 322 -18.39 -14.75 10.86
C LEU A 322 -19.76 -15.04 10.23
N LEU A 323 -19.82 -15.92 9.23
CA LEU A 323 -21.05 -16.41 8.60
C LEU A 323 -21.77 -17.53 9.38
N LYS A 324 -21.24 -17.94 10.53
CA LYS A 324 -21.78 -19.03 11.38
C LYS A 324 -21.77 -20.42 10.71
N GLU A 325 -20.94 -20.60 9.69
CA GLU A 325 -20.70 -21.89 8.99
C GLU A 325 -19.69 -22.75 9.75
N SER A 326 -18.85 -22.13 10.58
CA SER A 326 -17.95 -22.79 11.54
C SER A 326 -18.20 -22.26 12.95
N LYS A 327 -18.04 -23.12 13.96
CA LYS A 327 -18.21 -22.77 15.38
C LYS A 327 -16.91 -22.38 16.08
N GLU A 328 -15.76 -22.70 15.50
CA GLU A 328 -14.47 -22.59 16.17
C GLU A 328 -13.37 -22.01 15.27
N LEU A 329 -12.44 -21.32 15.92
CA LEU A 329 -11.28 -20.67 15.33
C LEU A 329 -9.96 -21.22 15.89
N ASN A 330 -9.99 -22.45 16.45
CA ASN A 330 -8.86 -23.03 17.19
C ASN A 330 -7.60 -23.20 16.33
N GLY A 331 -7.73 -23.27 15.00
CA GLY A 331 -6.59 -23.30 14.07
C GLY A 331 -5.83 -21.98 13.91
N LEU A 332 -6.44 -20.83 14.25
CA LEU A 332 -5.85 -19.51 13.97
C LEU A 332 -4.47 -19.29 14.58
N PRO A 333 -4.23 -19.59 15.88
CA PRO A 333 -2.89 -19.44 16.46
C PRO A 333 -1.81 -20.21 15.71
N ASN A 334 -2.13 -21.43 15.26
CA ASN A 334 -1.19 -22.26 14.51
C ASN A 334 -0.91 -21.65 13.12
N MET A 335 -1.95 -21.21 12.41
CA MET A 335 -1.78 -20.55 11.10
C MET A 335 -0.94 -19.27 11.23
N ILE A 336 -1.23 -18.42 12.22
CA ILE A 336 -0.46 -17.19 12.46
C ILE A 336 1.02 -17.51 12.78
N ASN A 337 1.30 -18.55 13.56
CA ASN A 337 2.67 -18.97 13.82
C ASN A 337 3.36 -19.53 12.57
N GLN A 338 2.67 -20.32 11.75
CA GLN A 338 3.22 -20.83 10.49
C GLN A 338 3.57 -19.69 9.52
N ILE A 339 2.71 -18.67 9.40
CA ILE A 339 3.01 -17.45 8.63
C ILE A 339 4.25 -16.77 9.22
N ALA A 340 4.32 -16.60 10.54
CA ALA A 340 5.47 -15.98 11.20
C ALA A 340 6.78 -16.75 10.98
N ASP A 341 6.76 -18.09 11.04
CA ASP A 341 7.93 -18.94 10.81
C ASP A 341 8.43 -18.85 9.36
N LEU A 342 7.51 -18.84 8.39
CA LEU A 342 7.84 -18.67 6.97
C LEU A 342 8.42 -17.29 6.68
N GLU A 343 7.79 -16.23 7.18
CA GLU A 343 8.25 -14.86 6.94
C GLU A 343 9.55 -14.55 7.69
N GLU A 344 9.74 -15.08 8.91
CA GLU A 344 11.01 -14.99 9.65
C GLU A 344 12.15 -15.60 8.83
N LYS A 345 11.95 -16.81 8.29
CA LYS A 345 12.95 -17.44 7.41
C LYS A 345 13.17 -16.64 6.13
N ALA A 346 12.10 -16.11 5.52
CA ALA A 346 12.22 -15.30 4.31
C ALA A 346 13.07 -14.03 4.54
N TYR A 347 12.84 -13.32 5.64
CA TYR A 347 13.64 -12.15 6.00
C TYR A 347 15.09 -12.51 6.36
N GLN A 348 15.34 -13.67 6.96
CA GLN A 348 16.71 -14.16 7.20
C GLN A 348 17.43 -14.43 5.87
N ASN A 349 16.76 -15.09 4.92
CA ASN A 349 17.30 -15.34 3.58
C ASN A 349 17.61 -14.03 2.83
N ILE A 350 16.75 -13.01 2.95
CA ILE A 350 17.03 -11.67 2.37
C ILE A 350 18.35 -11.11 2.92
N LEU A 351 18.54 -11.13 4.25
CA LEU A 351 19.77 -10.64 4.88
C LEU A 351 20.99 -11.47 4.51
N GLU A 352 20.83 -12.78 4.37
CA GLU A 352 21.90 -13.68 3.94
C GLU A 352 22.36 -13.37 2.51
N GLY A 353 21.42 -13.25 1.56
CA GLY A 353 21.74 -12.92 0.16
C GLY A 353 22.46 -11.57 0.02
N ILE A 354 22.15 -10.59 0.89
CA ILE A 354 22.84 -9.29 0.89
C ILE A 354 24.28 -9.41 1.42
N LYS A 355 24.55 -10.28 2.39
CA LYS A 355 25.90 -10.45 2.95
C LYS A 355 26.89 -11.06 1.96
N TYR A 356 26.43 -11.88 1.02
CA TYR A 356 27.30 -12.46 -0.01
C TYR A 356 27.69 -11.46 -1.11
N GLU A 357 27.13 -10.25 -1.09
CA GLU A 357 27.34 -9.19 -2.07
C GLU A 357 28.17 -8.01 -1.52
N ALA A 358 28.39 -7.98 -0.21
CA ALA A 358 29.22 -6.99 0.49
C ALA A 358 30.65 -7.53 0.68
#